data_AF-A0A849T1I8-F1
#
_entry.id   AF-A0A849T1I8-F1
#
_cell.length_a   1.000
_cell.length_b   1.000
_cell.length_c   1.000
_cell.angle_alpha   90.00
_cell.angle_beta   90.00
_cell.angle_gamma   90.00
#
_symmetry.space_group_name_H-M   'P 1'
#
loop_
_entity.id
_entity.type
_entity.pdbx_description
1 polymer ?
#
loop_
_entity_poly.entity_id
_entity_poly.type
_entity_poly.pdbx_seq_one_letter_code
_entity_poly.pdbx_strand_id
1 'polypeptide(L)'
;MSKIDSTSSRSIFLPNKRESSKVGSTPLQRNTDVRRDELEAFSKNDSKVDIPDAIKDFSRIKKVADAAPAIDNTEKIARLKSQIAAGTYKVDADALADKILEQEF
;
A
#
# COMPACT_ATOMS: atom_id res chain seq x y z
N MET A 1 44.49 -8.53 -4.42
CA MET A 1 44.71 -9.29 -3.17
C MET A 1 43.44 -9.18 -2.33
N SER A 2 42.59 -10.20 -2.34
CA SER A 2 41.36 -10.24 -1.52
C SER A 2 41.73 -10.50 -0.07
N LYS A 3 41.32 -9.60 0.84
CA LYS A 3 41.35 -9.86 2.28
C LYS A 3 39.98 -10.42 2.66
N ILE A 4 39.84 -11.74 2.58
CA ILE A 4 38.70 -12.45 3.16
C ILE A 4 39.10 -12.71 4.62
N ASP A 5 38.38 -12.08 5.54
CA ASP A 5 38.53 -12.35 6.97
C ASP A 5 38.04 -13.76 7.27
N SER A 6 38.98 -14.68 7.51
CA SER A 6 38.73 -15.96 8.16
C SER A 6 38.42 -15.72 9.64
N THR A 7 37.18 -15.39 9.97
CA THR A 7 36.66 -15.47 11.34
C THR A 7 35.40 -16.34 11.39
N SER A 8 35.62 -17.62 11.08
CA SER A 8 34.85 -18.72 11.65
C SER A 8 34.99 -18.69 13.17
N SER A 9 34.22 -17.86 13.87
CA SER A 9 34.08 -17.88 15.33
C SER A 9 32.88 -17.05 15.80
N ARG A 10 31.65 -17.49 15.49
CA ARG A 10 30.42 -17.18 16.25
C ARG A 10 29.25 -17.99 15.70
N SER A 11 29.09 -19.19 16.26
CA SER A 11 27.92 -20.04 16.06
C SER A 11 26.69 -19.43 16.77
N ILE A 12 25.50 -19.64 16.19
CA ILE A 12 24.19 -19.15 16.66
C ILE A 12 23.66 -19.95 17.88
N PHE A 13 24.43 -20.90 18.43
CA PHE A 13 23.94 -21.91 19.38
C PHE A 13 24.33 -21.73 20.84
N LEU A 14 25.06 -20.67 21.24
CA LEU A 14 25.47 -20.49 22.64
C LEU A 14 24.89 -19.20 23.25
N PRO A 15 23.85 -19.29 24.09
CA PRO A 15 23.39 -18.16 24.90
C PRO A 15 24.35 -17.98 26.09
N ASN A 16 24.83 -16.75 26.27
CA ASN A 16 25.71 -16.26 27.34
C ASN A 16 27.21 -16.63 27.28
N LYS A 17 27.98 -15.81 26.56
CA LYS A 17 29.34 -15.44 27.00
C LYS A 17 29.64 -13.99 26.62
N ARG A 18 29.62 -13.08 27.60
CA ARG A 18 30.09 -11.71 27.45
C ARG A 18 31.61 -11.72 27.52
N GLU A 19 32.28 -11.71 26.37
CA GLU A 19 33.69 -11.34 26.29
C GLU A 19 33.76 -9.90 25.80
N SER A 20 34.18 -8.99 26.69
CA SER A 20 34.46 -7.59 26.41
C SER A 20 35.73 -7.47 25.58
N SER A 21 35.65 -7.90 24.32
CA SER A 21 36.63 -7.53 23.30
C SER A 21 36.25 -6.12 22.84
N LYS A 22 37.10 -5.15 23.22
CA LYS A 22 37.05 -3.78 22.74
C LYS A 22 37.37 -3.83 21.24
N VAL A 23 36.35 -4.06 20.42
CA VAL A 23 36.45 -3.98 18.96
C VAL A 23 36.78 -2.53 18.67
N GLY A 24 38.06 -2.27 18.36
CA GLY A 24 38.50 -0.95 17.93
C GLY A 24 37.56 -0.46 16.83
N SER A 25 37.11 0.78 16.94
CA SER A 25 36.27 1.43 15.94
C SER A 25 37.06 1.52 14.64
N THR A 26 37.03 0.47 13.82
CA THR A 26 37.37 0.60 12.41
C THR A 26 36.36 1.59 11.85
N PRO A 27 36.80 2.76 11.37
CA PRO A 27 35.88 3.73 10.80
C PRO A 27 35.20 3.03 9.63
N LEU A 28 33.87 2.90 9.69
CA LEU A 28 33.06 2.39 8.59
C LEU A 28 33.48 3.17 7.35
N GLN A 29 34.17 2.52 6.42
CA GLN A 29 34.55 3.15 5.17
C GLN A 29 33.25 3.45 4.42
N ARG A 30 32.97 4.74 4.23
CA ARG A 30 31.87 5.16 3.38
C ARG A 30 32.17 4.68 1.96
N ASN A 31 31.15 4.12 1.31
CA ASN A 31 31.22 3.81 -0.11
C ASN A 31 31.66 5.06 -0.88
N THR A 32 32.55 4.86 -1.85
CA THR A 32 32.90 5.88 -2.84
C THR A 32 31.65 6.25 -3.63
N ASP A 33 31.62 7.46 -4.18
CA ASP A 33 30.43 7.96 -4.89
C ASP A 33 30.07 7.07 -6.09
N VAL A 34 31.08 6.57 -6.82
CA VAL A 34 30.92 5.57 -7.89
C VAL A 34 30.21 4.32 -7.39
N ARG A 35 30.58 3.80 -6.21
CA ARG A 35 29.97 2.60 -5.64
C ARG A 35 28.54 2.84 -5.17
N ARG A 36 28.22 4.08 -4.75
CA ARG A 36 26.84 4.45 -4.42
C ARG A 36 25.96 4.49 -5.64
N ASP A 37 26.44 5.08 -6.74
CA ASP A 37 25.70 5.17 -7.99
C ASP A 37 25.41 3.77 -8.56
N GLU A 38 26.39 2.86 -8.50
CA GLU A 38 26.21 1.44 -8.87
C GLU A 38 25.15 0.73 -8.03
N LEU A 39 25.18 0.93 -6.70
CA LEU A 39 24.21 0.32 -5.79
C LEU A 39 22.81 0.90 -5.97
N GLU A 40 22.70 2.19 -6.26
CA GLU A 40 21.43 2.86 -6.55
C GLU A 40 20.86 2.37 -7.88
N ALA A 41 21.70 2.19 -8.91
CA ALA A 41 21.28 1.60 -10.18
C ALA A 41 20.83 0.14 -10.01
N PHE A 42 21.57 -0.66 -9.25
CA PHE A 42 21.22 -2.06 -8.97
C PHE A 42 19.92 -2.15 -8.17
N SER A 43 19.76 -1.33 -7.13
CA SER A 43 18.54 -1.27 -6.31
C SER A 43 17.32 -0.82 -7.11
N LYS A 44 17.47 0.17 -8.01
CA LYS A 44 16.40 0.62 -8.91
C LYS A 44 15.97 -0.45 -9.90
N ASN A 45 16.90 -1.28 -10.38
CA ASN A 45 16.61 -2.37 -11.32
C ASN A 45 15.97 -3.56 -10.62
N ASP A 46 16.44 -3.92 -9.42
CA ASP A 46 15.90 -5.03 -8.62
C ASP A 46 14.52 -4.70 -8.04
N SER A 47 14.25 -3.42 -7.74
CA SER A 47 12.96 -2.94 -7.21
C SER A 47 11.94 -2.59 -8.31
N LYS A 48 12.27 -2.77 -9.60
CA LYS A 48 11.38 -2.40 -10.71
C LYS A 48 10.41 -3.54 -11.02
N VAL A 49 9.35 -3.65 -10.22
CA VAL A 49 8.18 -4.41 -10.63
C VAL A 49 7.43 -3.56 -11.66
N ASP A 50 7.42 -4.00 -12.92
CA ASP A 50 6.71 -3.28 -13.98
C ASP A 50 5.21 -3.40 -13.75
N ILE A 51 4.59 -2.32 -13.25
CA ILE A 51 3.16 -2.28 -12.99
C ILE A 51 2.47 -1.98 -14.33
N PRO A 52 1.60 -2.88 -14.83
CA PRO A 52 0.82 -2.63 -16.03
C PRO A 52 -0.01 -1.34 -15.91
N ASP A 53 -0.17 -0.62 -17.02
CA ASP A 53 -0.85 0.68 -17.00
C ASP A 53 -2.31 0.58 -16.56
N ALA A 54 -3.00 -0.52 -16.88
CA ALA A 54 -4.35 -0.79 -16.38
C ALA A 54 -4.45 -0.81 -14.84
N ILE A 55 -3.41 -1.33 -14.16
CA ILE A 55 -3.38 -1.38 -12.69
C ILE A 55 -3.05 0.00 -12.11
N LYS A 56 -2.20 0.78 -12.77
CA LYS A 56 -1.94 2.17 -12.39
C LYS A 56 -3.21 3.00 -12.50
N ASP A 57 -3.96 2.85 -13.58
CA ASP A 57 -5.21 3.58 -13.80
C ASP A 57 -6.28 3.19 -12.78
N PHE A 58 -6.44 1.88 -12.52
CA PHE A 58 -7.34 1.41 -11.46
C PHE A 58 -6.96 1.99 -10.08
N SER A 59 -5.67 2.05 -9.76
CA SER A 59 -5.20 2.62 -8.49
C SER A 59 -5.49 4.12 -8.38
N ARG A 60 -5.43 4.88 -9.48
CA ARG A 60 -5.78 6.31 -9.49
C ARG A 60 -7.27 6.49 -9.32
N ILE A 61 -8.09 5.73 -10.06
CA ILE A 61 -9.55 5.78 -9.97
C ILE A 61 -10.01 5.43 -8.56
N LYS A 62 -9.45 4.37 -7.97
CA LYS A 62 -9.75 3.97 -6.59
C LYS A 62 -9.40 5.06 -5.59
N LYS A 63 -8.22 5.67 -5.69
CA LYS A 63 -7.82 6.79 -4.83
C LYS A 63 -8.76 8.00 -4.97
N VAL A 64 -9.21 8.30 -6.19
CA VAL A 64 -10.16 9.40 -6.44
C VAL A 64 -11.54 9.06 -5.90
N ALA A 65 -11.99 7.81 -6.02
CA ALA A 65 -13.26 7.35 -5.47
C ALA A 65 -13.25 7.33 -3.94
N ASP A 66 -12.16 6.87 -3.33
CA ASP A 66 -11.98 6.85 -1.87
C ASP A 66 -11.80 8.28 -1.30
N ALA A 67 -11.22 9.19 -2.07
CA ALA A 67 -11.06 10.60 -1.71
C ALA A 67 -12.30 11.45 -2.07
N ALA A 68 -13.27 10.89 -2.78
CA ALA A 68 -14.51 11.59 -3.06
C ALA A 68 -15.26 11.79 -1.74
N PRO A 69 -15.66 13.04 -1.41
CA PRO A 69 -16.45 13.29 -0.21
C PRO A 69 -17.75 12.49 -0.30
N ALA A 70 -18.17 11.92 0.84
CA ALA A 70 -19.46 11.25 0.93
C ALA A 70 -20.55 12.20 0.42
N ILE A 71 -21.26 11.79 -0.63
CA ILE A 71 -22.33 12.59 -1.22
C ILE A 71 -23.35 12.86 -0.10
N ASP A 72 -23.50 14.15 0.25
CA ASP A 72 -24.50 14.55 1.22
C ASP A 72 -25.90 14.36 0.62
N ASN A 73 -26.55 13.28 1.03
CA ASN A 73 -27.90 12.92 0.58
C ASN A 73 -28.99 13.44 1.54
N THR A 74 -28.65 14.25 2.55
CA THR A 74 -29.60 14.69 3.59
C THR A 74 -30.83 15.39 3.02
N GLU A 75 -30.64 16.33 2.08
CA GLU A 75 -31.73 17.06 1.42
C GLU A 75 -32.64 16.13 0.60
N LYS A 76 -32.03 15.21 -0.15
CA LYS A 76 -32.75 14.22 -0.96
C LYS A 76 -33.60 13.31 -0.08
N ILE A 77 -33.03 12.84 1.03
CA ILE A 77 -33.74 12.01 2.01
C ILE A 77 -34.89 12.79 2.65
N ALA A 78 -34.69 14.05 3.03
CA ALA A 78 -35.74 14.88 3.62
C ALA A 78 -36.92 15.09 2.65
N ARG A 79 -36.63 15.37 1.37
CA ARG A 79 -37.64 15.49 0.32
C ARG A 79 -38.43 14.20 0.11
N LEU A 80 -37.75 13.07 0.01
CA LEU A 80 -38.40 11.76 -0.14
C LEU A 80 -39.25 11.41 1.07
N LYS A 81 -38.76 11.64 2.30
CA LYS A 81 -39.54 11.45 3.54
C LYS A 81 -40.82 12.29 3.55
N SER A 82 -40.74 13.54 3.13
CA SER A 82 -41.91 14.42 3.01
C SER A 82 -42.93 13.88 2.00
N GLN A 83 -42.48 13.42 0.83
CA GLN A 83 -43.36 12.84 -0.21
C GLN A 83 -44.04 11.56 0.25
N ILE A 84 -43.31 10.70 0.98
CA ILE A 84 -43.86 9.46 1.56
C ILE A 84 -44.90 9.80 2.64
N ALA A 85 -44.59 10.73 3.54
CA ALA A 85 -45.53 11.16 4.59
C ALA A 85 -46.80 11.82 4.02
N ALA A 86 -46.67 12.54 2.91
CA ALA A 86 -47.80 13.13 2.18
C ALA A 86 -48.57 12.10 1.32
N GLY A 87 -48.12 10.85 1.23
CA GLY A 87 -48.74 9.82 0.39
C GLY A 87 -48.62 10.06 -1.12
N THR A 88 -47.74 10.97 -1.54
CA THR A 88 -47.55 11.36 -2.96
C THR A 88 -46.38 10.63 -3.61
N TYR A 89 -45.61 9.87 -2.84
CA TYR A 89 -44.52 9.05 -3.36
C TYR A 89 -45.07 7.85 -4.12
N LYS A 90 -44.86 7.82 -5.44
CA LYS A 90 -45.21 6.67 -6.28
C LYS A 90 -44.01 5.73 -6.37
N VAL A 91 -44.21 4.49 -5.93
CA VAL A 91 -43.23 3.42 -6.09
C VAL A 91 -43.32 2.93 -7.54
N ASP A 92 -42.19 2.95 -8.24
CA ASP A 92 -42.06 2.34 -9.55
C ASP A 92 -41.74 0.84 -9.37
N ALA A 93 -42.66 -0.02 -9.81
CA ALA A 93 -42.55 -1.46 -9.61
C ALA A 93 -41.49 -2.09 -10.53
N ASP A 94 -41.31 -1.55 -11.73
CA ASP A 94 -40.34 -2.07 -12.70
C ASP A 94 -38.92 -1.74 -12.23
N ALA A 95 -38.69 -0.48 -11.82
CA ALA A 95 -37.41 -0.06 -11.25
C ALA A 95 -37.07 -0.81 -9.95
N LEU A 96 -38.08 -1.18 -9.15
CA LEU A 96 -37.89 -1.99 -7.96
C LEU A 96 -37.46 -3.42 -8.31
N ALA A 97 -38.12 -4.05 -9.30
CA ALA A 97 -37.78 -5.38 -9.76
C ALA A 97 -36.37 -5.44 -10.34
N ASP A 98 -36.01 -4.48 -11.18
CA ASP A 98 -34.66 -4.37 -11.75
C ASP A 98 -33.60 -4.24 -10.65
N LYS A 99 -33.89 -3.45 -9.61
CA LYS A 99 -32.93 -3.26 -8.50
C LYS A 99 -32.77 -4.50 -7.64
N ILE A 100 -33.84 -5.27 -7.45
CA ILE A 100 -33.79 -6.57 -6.77
C ILE A 100 -32.92 -7.54 -7.60
N LEU A 101 -33.10 -7.56 -8.92
CA LEU A 101 -32.31 -8.41 -9.80
C LEU A 101 -30.81 -8.04 -9.77
N GLU A 102 -30.49 -6.75 -9.79
CA GLU A 102 -29.10 -6.24 -9.75
C GLU A 102 -28.39 -6.54 -8.42
N GLN A 103 -29.11 -6.75 -7.31
CA GLN A 103 -28.49 -7.04 -6.00
C GLN A 103 -28.23 -8.53 -5.76
N GLU A 104 -28.97 -9.40 -6.43
CA GLU A 104 -28.90 -10.86 -6.25
C GLU A 104 -27.85 -11.54 -7.17
N PHE A 105 -27.36 -10.85 -8.20
CA PHE A 105 -26.37 -11.35 -9.16
C PHE A 105 -25.07 -10.53 -9.14
#